data_AF-A0A7C3T0T0-F1
#
_entry.id   AF-A0A7C3T0T0-F1
#
_cell.length_a   1.000
_cell.length_b   1.000
_cell.length_c   1.000
_cell.angle_alpha   90.00
_cell.angle_beta   90.00
_cell.angle_gamma   90.00
#
_symmetry.space_group_name_H-M   'P 1'
#
loop_
_entity.id
_entity.type
_entity.pdbx_description
1 polymer ?
#
loop_
_entity_poly.entity_id
_entity_poly.type
_entity_poly.pdbx_seq_one_letter_code
_entity_poly.pdbx_strand_id
1 'polypeptide(L)'
;MGTDLRADPLRLELPLPTTAMAIMPHRDPERALELAFTLDIPFWPQLPNISYSEDTYVQTVAGFPGAVVDHEGLRILLDEEAFYAGLEEYLELDHVDERFAVTPAQSLTYAGFLERASPHYPALRGQFMGPISLALMVKDADNKPVIYRDDVREMLIHHVARRVNRHLSDLRALNPRSFVWVDEPG
;
A
#
# COMPACT_ATOMS: atom_id res chain seq x y z
N MET A 1 -9.56 10.38 29.91
CA MET A 1 -10.80 10.25 29.11
C MET A 1 -10.69 8.92 28.40
N GLY A 2 -11.41 7.89 28.88
CA GLY A 2 -11.26 6.53 28.35
C GLY A 2 -11.86 6.43 26.95
N THR A 3 -11.06 6.07 25.97
CA THR A 3 -11.55 5.64 24.67
C THR A 3 -12.28 4.32 24.86
N ASP A 4 -13.59 4.34 24.66
CA ASP A 4 -14.40 3.13 24.63
C ASP A 4 -14.00 2.29 23.42
N LEU A 5 -13.17 1.28 23.66
CA LEU A 5 -12.68 0.32 22.66
C LEU A 5 -13.81 -0.56 22.06
N ARG A 6 -15.08 -0.35 22.45
CA ARG A 6 -16.25 -1.07 21.95
C ARG A 6 -17.06 -0.30 20.91
N ALA A 7 -16.74 0.97 20.65
CA ALA A 7 -17.32 1.66 19.51
C ALA A 7 -16.62 1.18 18.23
N ASP A 8 -17.37 0.59 17.30
CA ASP A 8 -16.89 0.34 15.94
C ASP A 8 -16.23 1.63 15.42
N PRO A 9 -14.90 1.65 15.19
CA PRO A 9 -14.21 2.85 14.76
C PRO A 9 -14.68 3.32 13.38
N LEU A 10 -15.28 2.43 12.58
CA LEU A 10 -15.85 2.75 11.29
C LEU A 10 -17.34 3.14 11.38
N ARG A 11 -18.05 2.75 12.45
CA ARG A 11 -19.50 3.00 12.63
C ARG A 11 -20.31 2.67 11.38
N LEU A 12 -20.14 1.46 10.84
CA LEU A 12 -20.84 1.04 9.63
C LEU A 12 -22.25 0.57 9.98
N GLU A 13 -23.25 1.35 9.58
CA GLU A 13 -24.68 1.04 9.81
C GLU A 13 -25.26 0.21 8.65
N LEU A 14 -24.58 -0.86 8.24
CA LEU A 14 -25.03 -1.77 7.20
C LEU A 14 -24.92 -3.23 7.66
N PRO A 15 -25.98 -4.04 7.51
CA PRO A 15 -25.89 -5.47 7.77
C PRO A 15 -25.14 -6.16 6.63
N LEU A 16 -23.99 -6.78 6.94
CA LEU A 16 -23.19 -7.61 6.02
C LEU A 16 -22.68 -6.85 4.76
N PRO A 17 -21.95 -5.73 4.91
CA PRO A 17 -21.45 -4.98 3.75
C PRO A 17 -20.47 -5.81 2.93
N THR A 18 -20.55 -5.70 1.61
CA THR A 18 -19.69 -6.38 0.65
C THR A 18 -18.43 -5.58 0.33
N THR A 19 -17.30 -6.28 0.21
CA THR A 19 -16.02 -5.79 -0.33
C THR A 19 -15.24 -6.97 -0.89
N ALA A 20 -14.05 -6.75 -1.46
CA ALA A 20 -13.22 -7.82 -2.02
C ALA A 20 -11.74 -7.64 -1.70
N MET A 21 -10.95 -8.69 -2.00
CA MET A 21 -9.50 -8.58 -2.10
C MET A 21 -9.14 -7.70 -3.31
N ALA A 22 -8.21 -6.76 -3.16
CA ALA A 22 -7.91 -5.79 -4.23
C ALA A 22 -7.11 -6.34 -5.40
N ILE A 23 -6.37 -7.41 -5.19
CA ILE A 23 -5.53 -7.99 -6.24
C ILE A 23 -6.44 -8.72 -7.22
N MET A 24 -6.49 -8.26 -8.46
CA MET A 24 -7.42 -8.77 -9.46
C MET A 24 -6.71 -9.24 -10.75
N PRO A 25 -7.28 -10.22 -11.46
CA PRO A 25 -6.70 -10.72 -12.71
C PRO A 25 -6.95 -9.81 -13.93
N HIS A 26 -7.64 -8.68 -13.74
CA HIS A 26 -8.01 -7.76 -14.82
C HIS A 26 -6.78 -7.19 -15.53
N ARG A 27 -6.90 -6.99 -16.85
CA ARG A 27 -5.92 -6.27 -17.68
C ARG A 27 -6.44 -4.93 -18.19
N ASP A 28 -7.69 -4.62 -17.88
CA ASP A 28 -8.37 -3.38 -18.22
C ASP A 28 -8.66 -2.61 -16.91
N PRO A 29 -7.96 -1.48 -16.66
CA PRO A 29 -8.14 -0.69 -15.45
C PRO A 29 -9.56 -0.16 -15.26
N GLU A 30 -10.26 0.19 -16.33
CA GLU A 30 -11.60 0.75 -16.24
C GLU A 30 -12.61 -0.31 -15.80
N ARG A 31 -12.55 -1.51 -16.36
CA ARG A 31 -13.40 -2.64 -15.90
C ARG A 31 -13.13 -3.04 -14.46
N ALA A 32 -11.86 -2.95 -14.04
CA ALA A 32 -11.49 -3.18 -12.64
C ALA A 32 -12.11 -2.15 -11.70
N LEU A 33 -12.08 -0.88 -12.09
CA LEU A 33 -12.70 0.21 -11.34
C LEU A 33 -14.23 0.07 -11.30
N GLU A 34 -14.88 -0.20 -12.44
CA GLU A 34 -16.32 -0.46 -12.51
C GLU A 34 -16.75 -1.55 -11.52
N LEU A 35 -16.06 -2.70 -11.51
CA LEU A 35 -16.35 -3.78 -10.57
C LEU A 35 -16.17 -3.33 -9.11
N ALA A 36 -15.08 -2.64 -8.81
CA ALA A 36 -14.78 -2.23 -7.43
C ALA A 36 -15.87 -1.33 -6.83
N PHE A 37 -16.47 -0.46 -7.65
CA PHE A 37 -17.56 0.43 -7.22
C PHE A 37 -18.96 -0.22 -7.27
N THR A 38 -19.08 -1.51 -7.63
CA THR A 38 -20.35 -2.25 -7.50
C THR A 38 -20.59 -2.81 -6.10
N LEU A 39 -19.56 -2.84 -5.25
CA LEU A 39 -19.65 -3.34 -3.87
C LEU A 39 -20.03 -2.24 -2.89
N ASP A 40 -20.56 -2.64 -1.73
CA ASP A 40 -20.96 -1.68 -0.69
C ASP A 40 -19.78 -0.84 -0.21
N ILE A 41 -18.61 -1.46 -0.01
CA ILE A 41 -17.35 -0.77 0.35
C ILE A 41 -16.39 -0.91 -0.84
N PRO A 42 -16.29 0.13 -1.69
CA PRO A 42 -15.33 0.14 -2.80
C PRO A 42 -13.90 0.01 -2.31
N PHE A 43 -13.10 -0.72 -3.10
CA PHE A 43 -11.70 -0.98 -2.81
C PHE A 43 -10.81 -0.47 -3.94
N TRP A 44 -9.60 0.01 -3.61
CA TRP A 44 -8.62 0.36 -4.62
C TRP A 44 -8.08 -0.91 -5.30
N PRO A 45 -8.27 -1.13 -6.61
CA PRO A 45 -7.85 -2.37 -7.26
C PRO A 45 -6.39 -2.37 -7.67
N GLN A 46 -5.68 -3.49 -7.47
CA GLN A 46 -4.29 -3.69 -7.87
C GLN A 46 -4.21 -4.75 -8.99
N LEU A 47 -3.52 -4.44 -10.09
CA LEU A 47 -3.61 -5.18 -11.36
C LEU A 47 -2.27 -5.79 -11.82
N PRO A 48 -1.70 -6.76 -11.09
CA PRO A 48 -0.36 -7.29 -11.37
C PRO A 48 -0.22 -7.96 -12.76
N ASN A 49 -1.32 -8.36 -13.39
CA ASN A 49 -1.32 -8.91 -14.75
C ASN A 49 -1.11 -7.85 -15.86
N ILE A 50 -1.08 -6.56 -15.52
CA ILE A 50 -0.75 -5.47 -16.45
C ILE A 50 0.75 -5.18 -16.43
N SER A 51 1.32 -4.99 -15.24
CA SER A 51 2.72 -4.63 -15.04
C SER A 51 3.15 -5.04 -13.65
N TYR A 52 4.44 -5.36 -13.48
CA TYR A 52 5.02 -5.59 -12.15
C TYR A 52 4.96 -4.33 -11.26
N SER A 53 4.85 -3.13 -11.84
CA SER A 53 4.60 -1.90 -11.06
C SER A 53 3.28 -1.94 -10.27
N GLU A 54 2.30 -2.71 -10.74
CA GLU A 54 0.98 -2.89 -10.08
C GLU A 54 1.02 -3.95 -8.98
N ASP A 55 2.14 -4.67 -8.83
CA ASP A 55 2.31 -5.66 -7.77
C ASP A 55 2.34 -4.96 -6.41
N THR A 56 1.59 -5.50 -5.45
CA THR A 56 1.46 -4.88 -4.13
C THR A 56 2.80 -4.78 -3.39
N TYR A 57 3.76 -5.69 -3.60
CA TYR A 57 5.09 -5.58 -2.99
C TYR A 57 5.86 -4.38 -3.57
N VAL A 58 5.79 -4.19 -4.89
CA VAL A 58 6.42 -3.07 -5.60
C VAL A 58 5.78 -1.74 -5.17
N GLN A 59 4.46 -1.68 -5.07
CA GLN A 59 3.76 -0.49 -4.59
C GLN A 59 4.03 -0.20 -3.11
N THR A 60 4.28 -1.23 -2.29
CA THR A 60 4.57 -1.06 -0.86
C THR A 60 6.01 -0.59 -0.63
N VAL A 61 7.00 -1.10 -1.39
CA VAL A 61 8.42 -0.73 -1.22
C VAL A 61 8.79 0.62 -1.81
N ALA A 62 7.89 1.21 -2.61
CA ALA A 62 8.21 2.40 -3.38
C ALA A 62 8.58 3.60 -2.50
N GLY A 63 9.76 4.16 -2.77
CA GLY A 63 10.34 5.25 -1.98
C GLY A 63 11.15 4.80 -0.77
N PHE A 64 11.33 3.49 -0.55
CA PHE A 64 12.27 2.98 0.45
C PHE A 64 13.72 3.22 -0.03
N PRO A 65 14.61 3.74 0.83
CA PRO A 65 16.00 4.00 0.44
C PRO A 65 16.69 2.69 0.03
N GLY A 66 17.46 2.72 -1.05
CA GLY A 66 18.16 1.55 -1.58
C GLY A 66 17.27 0.46 -2.18
N ALA A 67 15.93 0.61 -2.24
CA ALA A 67 15.09 -0.35 -2.93
C ALA A 67 15.27 -0.24 -4.45
N VAL A 68 15.61 -1.37 -5.08
CA VAL A 68 15.77 -1.50 -6.53
C VAL A 68 14.76 -2.51 -7.05
N VAL A 69 13.86 -2.07 -7.92
CA VAL A 69 12.85 -2.93 -8.56
C VAL A 69 13.40 -3.42 -9.89
N ASP A 70 13.66 -4.73 -9.96
CA ASP A 70 14.05 -5.41 -11.20
C ASP A 70 12.77 -5.89 -11.91
N HIS A 71 12.32 -5.11 -12.89
CA HIS A 71 11.10 -5.40 -13.65
C HIS A 71 11.25 -6.58 -14.61
N GLU A 72 12.46 -6.93 -15.05
CA GLU A 72 12.69 -8.09 -15.92
C GLU A 72 12.75 -9.37 -15.09
N GLY A 73 13.49 -9.34 -13.98
CA GLY A 73 13.63 -10.45 -13.05
C GLY A 73 12.47 -10.62 -12.06
N LEU A 74 11.50 -9.70 -12.06
CA LEU A 74 10.34 -9.67 -11.16
C LEU A 74 10.72 -9.82 -9.68
N ARG A 75 11.70 -9.03 -9.25
CA ARG A 75 12.25 -9.09 -7.88
C ARG A 75 12.55 -7.70 -7.34
N ILE A 76 12.67 -7.63 -6.02
CA ILE A 76 13.02 -6.40 -5.32
C ILE A 76 14.32 -6.67 -4.58
N LEU A 77 15.32 -5.82 -4.86
CA LEU A 77 16.66 -5.91 -4.30
C LEU A 77 16.92 -4.72 -3.39
N LEU A 78 17.79 -4.90 -2.41
CA LEU A 78 18.37 -3.85 -1.61
C LEU A 78 19.77 -3.54 -2.12
N ASP A 79 19.96 -2.32 -2.61
CA ASP A 79 21.27 -1.70 -2.74
C ASP A 79 21.67 -1.12 -1.37
N GLU A 80 22.64 -1.76 -0.73
CA GLU A 80 23.06 -1.38 0.62
C GLU A 80 23.75 -0.02 0.66
N GLU A 81 24.59 0.27 -0.33
CA GLU A 81 25.34 1.52 -0.37
C GLU A 81 24.35 2.68 -0.55
N ALA A 82 23.39 2.54 -1.46
CA ALA A 82 22.31 3.51 -1.63
C ALA A 82 21.38 3.60 -0.41
N PHE A 83 21.12 2.48 0.29
CA PHE A 83 20.32 2.50 1.52
C PHE A 83 20.95 3.37 2.60
N TYR A 84 22.24 3.14 2.93
CA TYR A 84 22.90 3.92 3.97
C TYR A 84 23.17 5.36 3.54
N ALA A 85 23.49 5.60 2.26
CA ALA A 85 23.72 6.94 1.75
C ALA A 85 22.45 7.82 1.77
N GLY A 86 21.27 7.23 1.54
CA GLY A 86 19.99 7.95 1.54
C GLY A 86 19.28 8.00 2.89
N LEU A 87 19.84 7.39 3.94
CA LEU A 87 19.13 7.18 5.20
C LEU A 87 18.85 8.49 5.96
N GLU A 88 19.82 9.40 5.99
CA GLU A 88 19.68 10.70 6.67
C GLU A 88 18.53 11.52 6.07
N GLU A 89 18.55 11.75 4.76
CA GLU A 89 17.48 12.45 4.04
C GLU A 89 16.12 11.76 4.23
N TYR A 90 16.09 10.42 4.21
CA TYR A 90 14.87 9.66 4.39
C TYR A 90 14.26 9.81 5.80
N LEU A 91 15.10 9.89 6.83
CA LEU A 91 14.66 10.05 8.21
C LEU A 91 14.06 11.43 8.48
N GLU A 92 14.48 12.45 7.74
CA GLU A 92 13.94 13.81 7.81
C GLU A 92 12.55 13.96 7.19
N LEU A 93 12.09 12.98 6.40
CA LEU A 93 10.77 13.03 5.76
C LEU A 93 9.63 12.97 6.78
N ASP A 94 8.64 13.84 6.58
CA ASP A 94 7.38 13.81 7.32
C ASP A 94 6.63 12.49 7.12
N HIS A 95 5.85 12.07 8.13
CA HIS A 95 5.15 10.78 8.10
C HIS A 95 4.15 10.63 6.94
N VAL A 96 3.70 11.73 6.34
CA VAL A 96 2.77 11.79 5.21
C VAL A 96 3.35 12.55 4.02
N ASP A 97 4.68 12.56 3.88
CA ASP A 97 5.39 13.18 2.75
C ASP A 97 4.86 12.67 1.38
N GLU A 98 4.95 13.52 0.35
CA GLU A 98 4.52 13.20 -1.01
C GLU A 98 5.26 12.01 -1.63
N ARG A 99 6.49 11.72 -1.19
CA ARG A 99 7.24 10.52 -1.59
C ARG A 99 6.52 9.22 -1.20
N PHE A 100 5.63 9.25 -0.22
CA PHE A 100 4.82 8.10 0.19
C PHE A 100 3.47 8.00 -0.52
N ALA A 101 3.15 8.93 -1.45
CA ALA A 101 1.93 8.84 -2.24
C ALA A 101 2.03 7.74 -3.31
N VAL A 102 0.89 7.18 -3.69
CA VAL A 102 0.81 6.28 -4.86
C VAL A 102 0.81 7.14 -6.12
N THR A 103 1.74 6.86 -7.04
CA THR A 103 1.87 7.63 -8.29
C THR A 103 1.19 6.92 -9.48
N PRO A 104 0.88 7.64 -10.57
CA PRO A 104 0.33 7.03 -11.78
C PRO A 104 1.24 5.95 -12.41
N ALA A 105 2.55 6.00 -12.15
CA ALA A 105 3.49 4.98 -12.61
C ALA A 105 3.43 3.69 -11.77
N GLN A 106 2.93 3.79 -10.53
CA GLN A 106 2.75 2.65 -9.62
C GLN A 106 1.37 2.01 -9.78
N SER A 107 0.35 2.79 -10.16
CA SER A 107 -1.00 2.26 -10.33
C SER A 107 -1.80 3.02 -11.37
N LEU A 108 -2.34 2.28 -12.33
CA LEU A 108 -3.24 2.80 -13.36
C LEU A 108 -4.66 3.04 -12.84
N THR A 109 -5.02 2.43 -11.71
CA THR A 109 -6.37 2.51 -11.14
C THR A 109 -6.48 3.56 -10.04
N TYR A 110 -5.40 3.90 -9.33
CA TYR A 110 -5.50 4.72 -8.12
C TYR A 110 -6.09 6.12 -8.37
N ALA A 111 -5.61 6.82 -9.41
CA ALA A 111 -6.16 8.12 -9.77
C ALA A 111 -7.66 8.04 -10.08
N GLY A 112 -8.06 7.10 -10.94
CA GLY A 112 -9.47 6.87 -11.26
C GLY A 112 -10.30 6.37 -10.07
N PHE A 113 -9.70 5.71 -9.09
CA PHE A 113 -10.35 5.32 -7.84
C PHE A 113 -10.65 6.56 -6.99
N LEU A 114 -9.69 7.47 -6.82
CA LEU A 114 -9.88 8.72 -6.08
C LEU A 114 -10.93 9.63 -6.74
N GLU A 115 -10.99 9.66 -8.08
CA GLU A 115 -12.01 10.44 -8.82
C GLU A 115 -13.44 9.94 -8.60
N ARG A 116 -13.62 8.61 -8.44
CA ARG A 116 -14.93 7.97 -8.22
C ARG A 116 -15.31 7.85 -6.74
N ALA A 117 -14.33 7.95 -5.86
CA ALA A 117 -14.51 7.90 -4.42
C ALA A 117 -15.37 9.06 -3.91
N SER A 118 -16.18 8.78 -2.89
CA SER A 118 -17.18 9.72 -2.39
C SER A 118 -17.53 9.43 -0.93
N PRO A 119 -17.92 10.45 -0.14
CA PRO A 119 -18.44 10.24 1.22
C PRO A 119 -19.79 9.50 1.26
N HIS A 120 -20.46 9.30 0.11
CA HIS A 120 -21.71 8.53 0.05
C HIS A 120 -21.50 7.03 0.30
N TYR A 121 -20.30 6.51 0.01
CA TYR A 121 -19.99 5.14 0.36
C TYR A 121 -19.88 4.98 1.89
N PRO A 122 -20.25 3.81 2.44
CA PRO A 122 -20.07 3.49 3.85
C PRO A 122 -18.61 3.65 4.30
N ALA A 123 -17.66 3.23 3.47
CA ALA A 123 -16.23 3.42 3.64
C ALA A 123 -15.53 3.26 2.28
N LEU A 124 -14.24 3.59 2.23
CA LEU A 124 -13.34 3.24 1.13
C LEU A 124 -12.20 2.37 1.69
N ARG A 125 -11.75 1.40 0.89
CA ARG A 125 -10.78 0.40 1.33
C ARG A 125 -9.49 0.44 0.50
N GLY A 126 -8.41 0.93 1.10
CA GLY A 126 -7.06 0.79 0.57
C GLY A 126 -6.45 -0.58 0.88
N GLN A 127 -5.28 -0.88 0.30
CA GLN A 127 -4.50 -2.07 0.66
C GLN A 127 -3.00 -1.87 0.41
N PHE A 128 -2.18 -2.44 1.29
CA PHE A 128 -0.75 -2.62 1.12
C PHE A 128 -0.30 -3.99 1.64
N MET A 129 0.89 -4.38 1.23
CA MET A 129 1.58 -5.50 1.85
C MET A 129 2.11 -5.07 3.22
N GLY A 130 2.11 -6.00 4.17
CA GLY A 130 2.67 -5.81 5.49
C GLY A 130 4.20 -5.92 5.51
N PRO A 131 4.83 -5.38 6.56
CA PRO A 131 6.27 -5.28 6.65
C PRO A 131 6.98 -6.63 6.76
N ILE A 132 6.35 -7.68 7.31
CA ILE A 132 7.01 -9.00 7.46
C ILE A 132 7.15 -9.66 6.08
N SER A 133 6.05 -9.72 5.33
CA SER A 133 6.01 -10.25 3.97
C SER A 133 6.91 -9.44 3.05
N LEU A 134 6.89 -8.11 3.17
CA LEU A 134 7.78 -7.26 2.39
C LEU A 134 9.26 -7.52 2.72
N ALA A 135 9.63 -7.64 4.00
CA ALA A 135 11.00 -7.96 4.40
C ALA A 135 11.45 -9.38 4.01
N LEU A 136 10.52 -10.32 3.86
CA LEU A 136 10.80 -11.65 3.30
C LEU A 136 11.04 -11.60 1.78
N MET A 137 10.36 -10.70 1.08
CA MET A 137 10.45 -10.56 -0.38
C MET A 137 11.67 -9.78 -0.84
N VAL A 138 12.02 -8.67 -0.18
CA VAL A 138 13.21 -7.89 -0.55
C VAL A 138 14.48 -8.67 -0.21
N LYS A 139 15.40 -8.76 -1.18
CA LYS A 139 16.67 -9.52 -1.03
C LYS A 139 17.89 -8.61 -1.06
N ASP A 140 18.93 -8.97 -0.31
CA ASP A 140 20.25 -8.36 -0.42
C ASP A 140 21.08 -8.93 -1.60
N ALA A 141 22.33 -8.49 -1.71
CA ALA A 141 23.26 -8.94 -2.75
C ALA A 141 23.60 -10.44 -2.68
N ASP A 142 23.46 -11.08 -1.51
CA ASP A 142 23.63 -12.52 -1.30
C ASP A 142 22.34 -13.31 -1.56
N ASN A 143 21.28 -12.66 -2.05
CA ASN A 143 19.95 -13.21 -2.25
C ASN A 143 19.27 -13.66 -0.93
N LYS A 144 19.67 -13.08 0.21
CA LYS A 144 19.03 -13.33 1.52
C LYS A 144 17.92 -12.32 1.77
N PRO A 145 16.78 -12.74 2.34
CA PRO A 145 15.73 -11.83 2.80
C PRO A 145 16.26 -10.76 3.76
N VAL A 146 15.85 -9.50 3.56
CA VAL A 146 16.25 -8.40 4.44
C VAL A 146 15.64 -8.49 5.84
N ILE A 147 14.65 -9.36 6.07
CA ILE A 147 14.14 -9.61 7.42
C ILE A 147 15.22 -10.06 8.42
N TYR A 148 16.32 -10.64 7.94
CA TYR A 148 17.45 -11.06 8.79
C TYR A 148 18.44 -9.93 9.11
N ARG A 149 18.18 -8.72 8.61
CA ARG A 149 18.98 -7.52 8.88
C ARG A 149 18.20 -6.58 9.78
N ASP A 150 18.67 -6.42 11.01
CA ASP A 150 17.92 -5.72 12.04
C ASP A 150 17.63 -4.26 11.69
N ASP A 151 18.63 -3.57 11.15
CA ASP A 151 18.57 -2.17 10.73
C ASP A 151 17.61 -1.95 9.55
N VAL A 152 17.72 -2.75 8.49
CA VAL A 152 16.85 -2.66 7.32
C VAL A 152 15.43 -3.05 7.68
N ARG A 153 15.24 -4.13 8.47
CA ARG A 153 13.93 -4.59 8.93
C ARG A 153 13.19 -3.52 9.71
N GLU A 154 13.86 -2.87 10.68
CA GLU A 154 13.26 -1.80 11.48
C GLU A 154 12.83 -0.62 10.58
N MET A 155 13.70 -0.19 9.68
CA MET A 155 13.40 0.89 8.74
C MET A 155 12.24 0.54 7.80
N LEU A 156 12.15 -0.71 7.35
CA LEU A 156 11.09 -1.19 6.46
C LEU A 156 9.74 -1.24 7.17
N ILE A 157 9.69 -1.60 8.46
CA ILE A 157 8.47 -1.49 9.28
C ILE A 157 7.97 -0.03 9.33
N HIS A 158 8.87 0.92 9.58
CA HIS A 158 8.52 2.34 9.57
C HIS A 158 8.08 2.82 8.19
N HIS A 159 8.71 2.33 7.13
CA HIS A 159 8.34 2.65 5.75
C HIS A 159 6.92 2.21 5.41
N VAL A 160 6.55 0.96 5.71
CA VAL A 160 5.19 0.46 5.45
C VAL A 160 4.17 1.30 6.22
N ALA A 161 4.45 1.65 7.47
CA ALA A 161 3.58 2.53 8.24
C ALA A 161 3.39 3.91 7.58
N ARG A 162 4.46 4.52 7.04
CA ARG A 162 4.39 5.79 6.31
C ARG A 162 3.57 5.68 5.02
N ARG A 163 3.76 4.62 4.22
CA ARG A 163 2.96 4.33 3.01
C ARG A 163 1.48 4.18 3.33
N VAL A 164 1.16 3.36 4.33
CA VAL A 164 -0.23 3.13 4.79
C VAL A 164 -0.86 4.42 5.29
N ASN A 165 -0.15 5.20 6.12
CA ASN A 165 -0.68 6.44 6.68
C ASN A 165 -0.91 7.51 5.62
N ARG A 166 0.00 7.66 4.64
CA ARG A 166 -0.18 8.59 3.54
C ARG A 166 -1.41 8.22 2.71
N HIS A 167 -1.53 6.95 2.30
CA HIS A 167 -2.69 6.48 1.55
C HIS A 167 -3.99 6.61 2.34
N LEU A 168 -3.98 6.31 3.64
CA LEU A 168 -5.12 6.51 4.52
C LEU A 168 -5.52 7.98 4.60
N SER A 169 -4.55 8.90 4.61
CA SER A 169 -4.80 10.34 4.57
C SER A 169 -5.53 10.75 3.29
N ASP A 170 -5.04 10.29 2.13
CA ASP A 170 -5.68 10.55 0.83
C ASP A 170 -7.15 10.07 0.83
N LEU A 171 -7.39 8.83 1.30
CA LEU A 171 -8.74 8.27 1.35
C LEU A 171 -9.63 8.96 2.39
N ARG A 172 -9.08 9.35 3.55
CA ARG A 172 -9.85 10.03 4.61
C ARG A 172 -10.25 11.46 4.26
N ALA A 173 -9.50 12.11 3.37
CA ALA A 173 -9.91 13.38 2.80
C ALA A 173 -11.21 13.26 1.97
N LEU A 174 -11.49 12.10 1.39
CA LEU A 174 -12.68 11.81 0.59
C LEU A 174 -13.80 11.16 1.41
N ASN A 175 -13.44 10.26 2.34
CA ASN A 175 -14.38 9.57 3.22
C ASN A 175 -13.75 9.30 4.59
N PRO A 176 -14.24 9.89 5.69
CA PRO A 176 -13.61 9.78 7.01
C PRO A 176 -13.60 8.36 7.59
N ARG A 177 -14.46 7.46 7.06
CA ARG A 177 -14.52 6.04 7.44
C ARG A 177 -13.59 5.16 6.60
N SER A 178 -12.71 5.76 5.79
CA SER A 178 -11.73 4.99 5.03
C SER A 178 -10.74 4.26 5.93
N PHE A 179 -10.31 3.09 5.46
CA PHE A 179 -9.33 2.25 6.12
C PHE A 179 -8.45 1.53 5.10
N VAL A 180 -7.34 0.97 5.56
CA VAL A 180 -6.36 0.26 4.73
C VAL A 180 -6.18 -1.14 5.29
N TRP A 181 -6.25 -2.15 4.43
CA TRP A 181 -5.83 -3.50 4.78
C TRP A 181 -4.33 -3.65 4.61
N VAL A 182 -3.69 -4.23 5.63
CA VAL A 182 -2.27 -4.58 5.61
C VAL A 182 -2.20 -6.10 5.63
N ASP A 183 -1.80 -6.69 4.52
CA ASP A 183 -1.83 -8.14 4.31
C ASP A 183 -0.47 -8.78 4.64
N GLU A 184 -0.46 -9.96 5.28
CA GLU A 184 0.76 -10.68 5.66
C GLU A 184 0.66 -12.16 5.25
N PRO A 185 0.71 -12.47 3.93
CA PRO A 185 0.65 -13.84 3.44
C PRO A 185 1.97 -14.62 3.56
N GLY A 186 3.09 -13.92 3.80
CA GLY A 186 4.46 -14.46 3.81
C GLY A 186 4.84 -15.22 5.08
#